data_AF-A0A6G6WPS5-F1
#
_entry.id   AF-A0A6G6WPS5-F1
#
_cell.length_a   1.000
_cell.length_b   1.000
_cell.length_c   1.000
_cell.angle_alpha   90.00
_cell.angle_beta   90.00
_cell.angle_gamma   90.00
#
_symmetry.space_group_name_H-M   'P 1'
#
loop_
_entity.id
_entity.type
_entity.pdbx_description
1 polymer ?
#
loop_
_entity_poly.entity_id
_entity_poly.type
_entity_poly.pdbx_seq_one_letter_code
_entity_poly.pdbx_strand_id
1 'polypeptide(L)'
;MERHIKAATQAVSLTRRVGRVFRSRLALTTVLTVVPFIGYGRQAFAACDPTDPSTYICSGDSGRQTITADNATVTTVAGFSVYTDAGSGIVITGDGQLTFIDTNASSIRSTDSAGLAVISTGNDEMSGGVTIETNGNIRGATYGIYTRNYGNGDLSVTADGAVEGENSDGIHARNDGNDLTITAGEGSVISGRDEGIEAFNEGIGELTVTAEGEVAGRNYGLLAVNRGSNLEITVGAQGAIAGGDTGIIADNQGDGDLDVNVYGQVTGEGYSGLYARNEGTNLTITTGVGSVIIGKGLAYREYDEGPGHGIDARNYGEGNLAITVNGRVEGEDGDGIFAGNGNWDSNDGADLTVTTGAQSKVTGSDDGIDAENNGRGKLEITVNGTVIGTRNSGIEAENSDSGTSLKITTNVGSVVEGDDDGIDAEQYGDGDLTIVIYGRVTGSSDYGIDSENYGTGDTRIVIGASGLVEGAGSAIDAYSDDGQDISIINDGLVRNLSGRSDYLAIETDGGETEITNNGNLIGIVNLGIGGESGQFNDDRLDNAGFWNTAGGANLFGGGDDVVTNSGTLLAANDATQVERTRLFGLERSPIPTA
;
A
#
# COMPACT_ATOMS: atom_id res chain seq x y z
N MET A 1 48.84 16.35 27.86
CA MET A 1 48.86 16.68 26.41
C MET A 1 47.44 17.16 26.08
N GLU A 2 47.09 18.45 26.13
CA GLU A 2 47.79 19.63 25.56
C GLU A 2 48.07 19.40 24.05
N ARG A 3 47.54 20.17 23.08
CA ARG A 3 47.16 21.60 23.02
C ARG A 3 45.90 21.83 22.15
N HIS A 4 45.00 22.78 22.47
CA HIS A 4 44.88 24.16 21.95
C HIS A 4 45.02 24.33 20.42
N ILE A 5 44.10 25.03 19.72
CA ILE A 5 44.02 26.51 19.61
C ILE A 5 42.56 27.05 19.55
N LYS A 6 42.40 28.36 19.77
CA LYS A 6 41.15 29.10 20.03
C LYS A 6 40.83 30.15 18.94
N ALA A 7 39.56 30.18 18.50
CA ALA A 7 38.63 31.32 18.38
C ALA A 7 38.91 32.62 17.56
N ALA A 8 37.77 33.26 17.20
CA ALA A 8 37.50 34.72 17.02
C ALA A 8 37.81 35.39 15.67
N THR A 9 37.10 36.45 15.18
CA THR A 9 35.77 37.06 15.49
C THR A 9 35.42 38.12 14.42
N GLN A 10 34.12 38.33 14.13
CA GLN A 10 33.41 39.49 13.50
C GLN A 10 34.15 40.58 12.68
N ALA A 11 33.50 41.04 11.60
CA ALA A 11 33.43 42.47 11.28
C ALA A 11 32.12 42.85 10.54
N VAL A 12 31.31 43.73 11.13
CA VAL A 12 30.19 44.44 10.48
C VAL A 12 30.72 45.77 9.94
N SER A 13 30.31 46.18 8.74
CA SER A 13 30.66 47.50 8.17
C SER A 13 29.42 48.32 7.80
N LEU A 14 29.17 49.37 8.58
CA LEU A 14 28.25 50.46 8.29
C LEU A 14 29.07 51.67 7.80
N THR A 15 28.68 52.31 6.69
CA THR A 15 29.19 53.66 6.35
C THR A 15 28.04 54.63 6.03
N ARG A 16 28.14 55.86 6.54
CA ARG A 16 27.06 56.88 6.59
C ARG A 16 27.02 57.83 5.39
N ARG A 17 25.85 58.46 5.21
CA ARG A 17 25.56 59.66 4.36
C ARG A 17 26.47 60.89 4.65
N VAL A 18 26.92 61.60 3.60
CA VAL A 18 26.93 63.08 3.34
C VAL A 18 27.19 63.29 1.81
N GLY A 19 26.70 64.28 1.05
CA GLY A 19 25.59 65.22 1.29
C GLY A 19 25.67 66.61 0.60
N ARG A 20 24.91 66.80 -0.52
CA ARG A 20 24.34 68.10 -1.04
C ARG A 20 25.27 69.13 -1.75
N VAL A 21 24.94 69.53 -3.01
CA VAL A 21 24.55 70.91 -3.49
C VAL A 21 24.77 71.17 -5.01
N PHE A 22 23.68 71.49 -5.72
CA PHE A 22 23.44 72.34 -6.92
C PHE A 22 24.50 72.60 -8.04
N ARG A 23 24.06 72.43 -9.30
CA ARG A 23 23.63 73.49 -10.28
C ARG A 23 23.23 72.82 -11.63
N SER A 24 21.96 72.77 -12.07
CA SER A 24 21.04 73.82 -12.57
C SER A 24 21.20 74.22 -14.07
N ARG A 25 20.31 73.72 -14.94
CA ARG A 25 19.70 74.32 -16.17
C ARG A 25 18.91 73.18 -16.86
N LEU A 26 17.57 73.11 -16.85
CA LEU A 26 16.53 74.04 -17.32
C LEU A 26 16.44 74.14 -18.86
N ALA A 27 15.51 73.38 -19.43
CA ALA A 27 14.86 73.67 -20.71
C ALA A 27 13.36 73.38 -20.52
N LEU A 28 12.52 74.38 -20.81
CA LEU A 28 11.09 74.40 -20.53
C LEU A 28 10.36 74.74 -21.83
N THR A 29 9.47 73.86 -22.30
CA THR A 29 8.44 74.22 -23.29
C THR A 29 7.15 73.48 -22.98
N THR A 30 6.24 74.22 -22.35
CA THR A 30 4.82 73.87 -22.14
C THR A 30 4.01 73.96 -23.43
N VAL A 31 3.07 73.03 -23.63
CA VAL A 31 1.73 73.36 -24.15
C VAL A 31 0.68 72.61 -23.32
N LEU A 32 -0.31 73.34 -22.81
CA LEU A 32 -1.52 72.78 -22.20
C LEU A 32 -2.52 72.38 -23.29
N THR A 33 -3.07 71.17 -23.21
CA THR A 33 -4.51 70.93 -23.45
C THR A 33 -4.96 69.74 -22.60
N VAL A 34 -5.47 70.01 -21.39
CA VAL A 34 -6.26 69.02 -20.65
C VAL A 34 -7.67 69.05 -21.24
N VAL A 35 -8.01 68.05 -22.05
CA VAL A 35 -9.40 67.75 -22.38
C VAL A 35 -9.96 66.91 -21.24
N PRO A 36 -10.98 67.35 -20.50
CA PRO A 36 -11.72 66.45 -19.64
C PRO A 36 -12.55 65.54 -20.56
N PHE A 37 -11.97 64.40 -20.92
CA PHE A 37 -12.81 63.27 -21.28
C PHE A 37 -13.59 62.90 -20.01
N ILE A 38 -14.81 63.44 -19.93
CA ILE A 38 -15.94 62.74 -19.34
C ILE A 38 -16.22 61.56 -20.28
N GLY A 39 -15.28 60.63 -20.33
CA GLY A 39 -15.56 59.29 -20.80
C GLY A 39 -16.60 58.75 -19.84
N TYR A 40 -17.69 58.24 -20.40
CA TYR A 40 -18.66 57.46 -19.65
C TYR A 40 -17.87 56.50 -18.75
N GLY A 41 -18.07 56.61 -17.43
CA GLY A 41 -17.66 55.55 -16.54
C GLY A 41 -18.42 54.32 -16.98
N ARG A 42 -17.77 53.46 -17.77
CA ARG A 42 -18.23 52.09 -17.95
C ARG A 42 -18.26 51.54 -16.53
N GLN A 43 -19.45 51.30 -16.02
CA GLN A 43 -19.62 50.38 -14.92
C GLN A 43 -18.91 49.11 -15.38
N ALA A 44 -17.85 48.72 -14.69
CA ALA A 44 -17.26 47.41 -14.89
C ALA A 44 -18.34 46.44 -14.44
N PHE A 45 -19.04 45.83 -15.39
CA PHE A 45 -20.00 44.78 -15.09
C PHE A 45 -19.20 43.59 -14.61
N ALA A 46 -19.61 43.04 -13.47
CA ALA A 46 -19.00 41.83 -12.95
C ALA A 46 -19.57 40.64 -13.74
N ALA A 47 -18.72 40.07 -14.58
CA ALA A 47 -19.06 39.02 -15.53
C ALA A 47 -17.77 38.37 -16.08
N CYS A 48 -17.94 37.23 -16.75
CA CYS A 48 -17.00 36.66 -17.69
C CYS A 48 -17.23 37.26 -19.09
N ASP A 49 -16.55 38.36 -19.38
CA ASP A 49 -16.69 39.06 -20.66
C ASP A 49 -15.78 38.42 -21.74
N PRO A 50 -16.26 38.20 -22.97
CA PRO A 50 -15.42 37.73 -24.08
C PRO A 50 -14.47 38.84 -24.55
N THR A 51 -13.21 38.47 -24.72
CA THR A 51 -12.15 39.30 -25.31
C THR A 51 -11.86 38.96 -26.77
N ASP A 52 -12.16 37.72 -27.16
CA ASP A 52 -12.19 37.15 -28.52
C ASP A 52 -13.26 36.02 -28.51
N PRO A 53 -13.87 35.60 -29.65
CA PRO A 53 -14.80 34.48 -29.77
C PRO A 53 -14.66 33.27 -28.83
N SER A 54 -13.44 32.85 -28.46
CA SER A 54 -13.21 31.74 -27.54
C SER A 54 -12.41 32.10 -26.28
N THR A 55 -12.18 33.38 -25.97
CA THR A 55 -11.37 33.79 -24.80
C THR A 55 -12.14 34.73 -23.88
N TYR A 56 -12.33 34.34 -22.63
CA TYR A 56 -13.13 35.05 -21.62
C TYR A 56 -12.28 35.49 -20.43
N ILE A 57 -12.55 36.70 -19.92
CA ILE A 57 -11.95 37.21 -18.69
C ILE A 57 -13.07 37.49 -17.67
N CYS A 58 -13.02 36.77 -16.56
CA CYS A 58 -13.96 36.85 -15.44
C CYS A 58 -13.46 37.84 -14.39
N SER A 59 -14.27 38.85 -14.05
CA SER A 59 -13.88 39.91 -13.12
C SER A 59 -15.01 40.43 -12.24
N GLY A 60 -14.66 40.88 -11.02
CA GLY A 60 -15.60 41.46 -10.06
C GLY A 60 -16.56 40.46 -9.40
N ASP A 61 -17.46 40.99 -8.55
CA ASP A 61 -18.44 40.21 -7.80
C ASP A 61 -19.69 39.91 -8.65
N SER A 62 -19.79 38.67 -9.11
CA SER A 62 -20.67 38.24 -10.20
C SER A 62 -21.78 37.32 -9.72
N GLY A 63 -22.92 37.34 -10.43
CA GLY A 63 -23.90 36.25 -10.35
C GLY A 63 -23.44 35.02 -11.13
N ARG A 64 -24.33 34.05 -11.32
CA ARG A 64 -24.10 32.88 -12.19
C ARG A 64 -23.53 33.27 -13.56
N GLN A 65 -22.50 32.57 -14.00
CA GLN A 65 -21.87 32.71 -15.31
C GLN A 65 -22.19 31.48 -16.17
N THR A 66 -22.57 31.73 -17.43
CA THR A 66 -22.80 30.67 -18.43
C THR A 66 -22.06 31.05 -19.71
N ILE A 67 -21.10 30.22 -20.10
CA ILE A 67 -20.26 30.38 -21.28
C ILE A 67 -20.58 29.21 -22.22
N THR A 68 -21.02 29.52 -23.43
CA THR A 68 -21.27 28.53 -24.48
C THR A 68 -20.47 28.92 -25.72
N ALA A 69 -19.30 28.30 -25.87
CA ALA A 69 -18.36 28.59 -26.95
C ALA A 69 -17.38 27.42 -27.14
N ASP A 70 -17.06 27.14 -28.40
CA ASP A 70 -16.10 26.10 -28.75
C ASP A 70 -14.67 26.58 -28.45
N ASN A 71 -13.82 25.65 -28.00
CA ASN A 71 -12.44 25.90 -27.62
C ASN A 71 -12.28 27.02 -26.56
N ALA A 72 -13.26 27.16 -25.66
CA ALA A 72 -13.34 28.28 -24.72
C ALA A 72 -12.22 28.25 -23.66
N THR A 73 -11.38 29.30 -23.65
CA THR A 73 -10.41 29.58 -22.59
C THR A 73 -10.94 30.67 -21.67
N VAL A 74 -11.10 30.35 -20.39
CA VAL A 74 -11.70 31.22 -19.37
C VAL A 74 -10.68 31.50 -18.28
N THR A 75 -10.41 32.77 -18.00
CA THR A 75 -9.41 33.21 -17.02
C THR A 75 -10.02 34.18 -16.00
N THR A 76 -9.59 34.13 -14.75
CA THR A 76 -10.03 35.06 -13.70
C THR A 76 -9.09 36.27 -13.56
N VAL A 77 -9.53 37.30 -12.81
CA VAL A 77 -8.67 38.36 -12.29
C VAL A 77 -8.84 38.52 -10.79
N ALA A 78 -7.83 39.09 -10.13
CA ALA A 78 -7.83 39.35 -8.68
C ALA A 78 -9.12 40.04 -8.20
N GLY A 79 -9.80 39.42 -7.24
CA GLY A 79 -11.06 39.90 -6.68
C GLY A 79 -12.31 39.52 -7.49
N PHE A 80 -12.21 38.55 -8.41
CA PHE A 80 -13.37 37.87 -8.97
C PHE A 80 -14.05 36.98 -7.92
N SER A 81 -15.38 37.01 -7.89
CA SER A 81 -16.21 36.10 -7.10
C SER A 81 -17.49 35.77 -7.84
N VAL A 82 -18.06 34.61 -7.54
CA VAL A 82 -19.38 34.19 -8.00
C VAL A 82 -20.22 33.75 -6.81
N TYR A 83 -21.44 34.27 -6.72
CA TYR A 83 -22.47 33.71 -5.85
C TYR A 83 -23.77 33.51 -6.65
N THR A 84 -24.36 32.32 -6.56
CA THR A 84 -25.70 32.05 -7.10
C THR A 84 -26.52 31.13 -6.20
N ASP A 85 -27.82 31.39 -6.19
CA ASP A 85 -28.87 30.58 -5.58
C ASP A 85 -29.68 29.75 -6.60
N ALA A 86 -29.26 29.72 -7.89
CA ALA A 86 -29.94 28.97 -8.95
C ALA A 86 -28.98 28.48 -10.06
N GLY A 87 -28.84 27.16 -10.17
CA GLY A 87 -27.91 26.43 -11.02
C GLY A 87 -26.44 26.59 -10.61
N SER A 88 -25.53 26.08 -11.44
CA SER A 88 -24.09 26.11 -11.12
C SER A 88 -23.53 27.53 -11.13
N GLY A 89 -22.47 27.77 -10.34
CA GLY A 89 -21.82 29.08 -10.24
C GLY A 89 -21.25 29.54 -11.58
N ILE A 90 -20.36 28.72 -12.15
CA ILE A 90 -19.84 28.89 -13.51
C ILE A 90 -20.20 27.65 -14.31
N VAL A 91 -20.73 27.83 -15.53
CA VAL A 91 -20.92 26.77 -16.52
C VAL A 91 -20.14 27.13 -17.78
N ILE A 92 -19.27 26.24 -18.24
CA ILE A 92 -18.56 26.33 -19.53
C ILE A 92 -18.93 25.10 -20.36
N THR A 93 -19.39 25.31 -21.60
CA THR A 93 -19.73 24.20 -22.50
C THR A 93 -19.54 24.59 -23.96
N GLY A 94 -19.28 23.59 -24.81
CA GLY A 94 -18.96 23.75 -26.23
C GLY A 94 -18.15 22.57 -26.74
N ASP A 95 -17.77 22.61 -28.01
CA ASP A 95 -16.92 21.59 -28.63
C ASP A 95 -15.43 21.97 -28.57
N GLY A 96 -14.53 21.00 -28.77
CA GLY A 96 -13.07 21.22 -28.69
C GLY A 96 -12.54 21.39 -27.26
N GLN A 97 -11.40 22.05 -27.11
CA GLN A 97 -10.70 22.16 -25.82
C GLN A 97 -11.30 23.26 -24.93
N LEU A 98 -11.98 22.88 -23.85
CA LEU A 98 -12.47 23.84 -22.85
C LEU A 98 -11.43 24.01 -21.74
N THR A 99 -11.15 25.24 -21.33
CA THR A 99 -10.11 25.56 -20.35
C THR A 99 -10.61 26.59 -19.34
N PHE A 100 -10.45 26.32 -18.05
CA PHE A 100 -10.66 27.28 -16.96
C PHE A 100 -9.39 27.44 -16.14
N ILE A 101 -8.93 28.68 -15.93
CA ILE A 101 -7.73 29.00 -15.16
C ILE A 101 -8.04 30.08 -14.13
N ASP A 102 -8.00 29.71 -12.85
CA ASP A 102 -8.03 30.63 -11.70
C ASP A 102 -6.73 30.56 -10.89
N THR A 103 -5.91 31.59 -11.05
CA THR A 103 -4.70 31.80 -10.23
C THR A 103 -4.90 32.88 -9.15
N ASN A 104 -6.14 33.37 -8.99
CA ASN A 104 -6.47 34.56 -8.19
C ASN A 104 -7.20 34.26 -6.87
N ALA A 105 -7.29 32.99 -6.48
CA ALA A 105 -8.01 32.49 -5.32
C ALA A 105 -9.48 32.97 -5.29
N SER A 106 -10.18 32.84 -6.41
CA SER A 106 -11.54 33.33 -6.57
C SER A 106 -12.51 32.52 -5.71
N SER A 107 -13.53 33.17 -5.16
CA SER A 107 -14.59 32.48 -4.42
C SER A 107 -15.77 32.20 -5.35
N ILE A 108 -16.01 30.92 -5.67
CA ILE A 108 -17.05 30.48 -6.59
C ILE A 108 -18.06 29.63 -5.82
N ARG A 109 -19.29 30.14 -5.62
CA ARG A 109 -20.32 29.47 -4.83
C ARG A 109 -21.65 29.32 -5.55
N SER A 110 -22.18 28.10 -5.57
CA SER A 110 -23.59 27.80 -5.85
C SER A 110 -24.25 27.19 -4.60
N THR A 111 -25.52 27.55 -4.35
CA THR A 111 -26.36 26.87 -3.35
C THR A 111 -27.49 26.02 -3.98
N ASP A 112 -27.37 25.67 -5.25
CA ASP A 112 -28.39 24.87 -5.99
C ASP A 112 -27.77 23.74 -6.84
N SER A 113 -26.54 23.91 -7.34
CA SER A 113 -25.84 22.88 -8.13
C SER A 113 -24.33 22.99 -7.95
N ALA A 114 -23.52 22.70 -8.98
CA ALA A 114 -22.06 22.70 -8.90
C ALA A 114 -21.47 24.10 -8.65
N GLY A 115 -20.31 24.18 -7.99
CA GLY A 115 -19.55 25.44 -7.92
C GLY A 115 -19.05 25.83 -9.32
N LEU A 116 -18.28 24.93 -9.92
CA LEU A 116 -17.78 25.01 -11.29
C LEU A 116 -18.28 23.80 -12.10
N ALA A 117 -18.79 24.03 -13.32
CA ALA A 117 -19.16 23.00 -14.27
C ALA A 117 -18.49 23.24 -15.63
N VAL A 118 -17.73 22.26 -16.15
CA VAL A 118 -17.08 22.34 -17.48
C VAL A 118 -17.40 21.08 -18.28
N ILE A 119 -18.04 21.24 -19.45
CA ILE A 119 -18.61 20.12 -20.21
C ILE A 119 -18.29 20.26 -21.70
N SER A 120 -17.30 19.50 -22.17
CA SER A 120 -16.92 19.38 -23.59
C SER A 120 -17.86 18.40 -24.28
N THR A 121 -18.54 18.84 -25.35
CA THR A 121 -19.56 18.03 -26.07
C THR A 121 -19.02 17.20 -27.24
N GLY A 122 -17.75 17.36 -27.60
CA GLY A 122 -16.99 16.35 -28.35
C GLY A 122 -17.40 16.04 -29.80
N ASN A 123 -17.92 17.00 -30.57
CA ASN A 123 -18.34 16.71 -31.95
C ASN A 123 -17.20 16.20 -32.90
N ASP A 124 -17.59 15.39 -33.90
CA ASP A 124 -16.74 14.51 -34.72
C ASP A 124 -15.59 15.17 -35.54
N GLU A 125 -15.40 16.49 -35.49
CA GLU A 125 -14.35 17.21 -36.23
C GLU A 125 -13.32 17.93 -35.34
N MET A 126 -13.46 17.90 -34.00
CA MET A 126 -12.50 18.51 -33.08
C MET A 126 -12.10 17.58 -31.93
N SER A 127 -10.84 17.66 -31.51
CA SER A 127 -10.36 16.97 -30.30
C SER A 127 -10.95 17.65 -29.07
N GLY A 128 -12.13 17.19 -28.62
CA GLY A 128 -12.78 17.67 -27.41
C GLY A 128 -12.00 17.26 -26.17
N GLY A 129 -11.73 18.21 -25.28
CA GLY A 129 -10.92 18.02 -24.08
C GLY A 129 -11.27 19.06 -23.02
N VAL A 130 -10.86 18.84 -21.77
CA VAL A 130 -11.11 19.80 -20.68
C VAL A 130 -9.86 19.99 -19.82
N THR A 131 -9.58 21.24 -19.45
CA THR A 131 -8.51 21.60 -18.50
C THR A 131 -9.06 22.56 -17.47
N ILE A 132 -8.87 22.25 -16.19
CA ILE A 132 -9.23 23.11 -15.06
C ILE A 132 -7.98 23.30 -14.21
N GLU A 133 -7.53 24.53 -14.05
CA GLU A 133 -6.47 24.92 -13.10
C GLU A 133 -7.08 25.92 -12.12
N THR A 134 -7.07 25.64 -10.82
CA THR A 134 -7.70 26.53 -9.83
C THR A 134 -7.03 26.50 -8.46
N ASN A 135 -6.66 27.69 -7.96
CA ASN A 135 -6.37 27.93 -6.54
C ASN A 135 -7.55 28.61 -5.80
N GLY A 136 -8.72 28.66 -6.43
CA GLY A 136 -9.96 29.22 -5.89
C GLY A 136 -10.61 28.40 -4.78
N ASN A 137 -11.52 29.02 -4.03
CA ASN A 137 -12.43 28.34 -3.12
C ASN A 137 -13.75 28.09 -3.86
N ILE A 138 -13.97 26.84 -4.25
CA ILE A 138 -15.11 26.39 -5.07
C ILE A 138 -16.06 25.58 -4.19
N ARG A 139 -17.31 26.03 -4.08
CA ARG A 139 -18.35 25.36 -3.28
C ARG A 139 -19.64 25.22 -4.07
N GLY A 140 -20.15 24.00 -4.20
CA GLY A 140 -21.44 23.73 -4.80
C GLY A 140 -22.36 22.94 -3.88
N ALA A 141 -23.66 23.17 -4.00
CA ALA A 141 -24.66 22.39 -3.30
C ALA A 141 -24.68 20.92 -3.76
N THR A 142 -24.31 20.62 -5.02
CA THR A 142 -24.16 19.23 -5.47
C THR A 142 -22.68 18.84 -5.47
N TYR A 143 -21.92 19.32 -6.45
CA TYR A 143 -20.49 19.06 -6.63
C TYR A 143 -19.67 20.32 -6.36
N GLY A 144 -18.44 20.20 -5.86
CA GLY A 144 -17.51 21.33 -5.89
C GLY A 144 -17.16 21.68 -7.35
N ILE A 145 -16.47 20.76 -8.02
CA ILE A 145 -16.20 20.78 -9.46
C ILE A 145 -16.93 19.61 -10.11
N TYR A 146 -17.70 19.88 -11.16
CA TYR A 146 -18.25 18.87 -12.07
C TYR A 146 -17.62 19.04 -13.45
N THR A 147 -16.92 18.02 -13.95
CA THR A 147 -16.30 18.08 -15.27
C THR A 147 -16.54 16.83 -16.08
N ARG A 148 -16.86 17.01 -17.37
CA ARG A 148 -17.03 15.91 -18.30
C ARG A 148 -16.52 16.24 -19.70
N ASN A 149 -15.81 15.29 -20.28
CA ASN A 149 -15.42 15.31 -21.69
C ASN A 149 -16.11 14.18 -22.45
N TYR A 150 -16.92 14.53 -23.44
CA TYR A 150 -17.52 13.60 -24.41
C TYR A 150 -16.69 13.46 -25.71
N GLY A 151 -15.57 14.19 -25.83
CA GLY A 151 -14.70 14.17 -27.00
C GLY A 151 -13.46 13.27 -26.83
N ASN A 152 -12.68 13.14 -27.90
CA ASN A 152 -11.55 12.18 -27.97
C ASN A 152 -10.22 12.65 -27.34
N GLY A 153 -10.17 13.83 -26.72
CA GLY A 153 -8.99 14.38 -26.06
C GLY A 153 -8.93 14.06 -24.56
N ASP A 154 -8.03 14.75 -23.87
CA ASP A 154 -7.75 14.51 -22.45
C ASP A 154 -8.61 15.38 -21.53
N LEU A 155 -8.74 14.96 -20.27
CA LEU A 155 -9.34 15.73 -19.19
C LEU A 155 -8.31 15.95 -18.08
N SER A 156 -8.09 17.19 -17.67
CA SER A 156 -7.17 17.56 -16.59
C SER A 156 -7.84 18.47 -15.55
N VAL A 157 -7.61 18.19 -14.26
CA VAL A 157 -8.05 19.03 -13.13
C VAL A 157 -6.92 19.20 -12.13
N THR A 158 -6.47 20.44 -11.93
CA THR A 158 -5.55 20.83 -10.86
C THR A 158 -6.28 21.75 -9.89
N ALA A 159 -6.42 21.32 -8.64
CA ALA A 159 -7.07 22.04 -7.56
C ALA A 159 -6.08 22.29 -6.41
N ASP A 160 -5.51 23.50 -6.37
CA ASP A 160 -4.62 23.98 -5.30
C ASP A 160 -5.41 24.70 -4.18
N GLY A 161 -6.73 24.84 -4.35
CA GLY A 161 -7.63 25.56 -3.45
C GLY A 161 -8.53 24.65 -2.62
N ALA A 162 -9.58 25.22 -2.03
CA ALA A 162 -10.61 24.46 -1.33
C ALA A 162 -11.74 24.09 -2.30
N VAL A 163 -12.18 22.83 -2.28
CA VAL A 163 -13.28 22.34 -3.14
C VAL A 163 -14.29 21.56 -2.30
N GLU A 164 -15.55 22.01 -2.28
CA GLU A 164 -16.61 21.45 -1.42
C GLU A 164 -17.88 21.13 -2.22
N GLY A 165 -18.26 19.85 -2.25
CA GLY A 165 -19.57 19.35 -2.70
C GLY A 165 -20.48 19.02 -1.52
N GLU A 166 -21.58 19.77 -1.33
CA GLU A 166 -22.43 19.61 -0.13
C GLU A 166 -23.36 18.38 -0.16
N ASN A 167 -23.70 17.85 -1.35
CA ASN A 167 -24.64 16.72 -1.50
C ASN A 167 -24.17 15.57 -2.39
N SER A 168 -23.03 15.74 -3.07
CA SER A 168 -22.30 14.74 -3.84
C SER A 168 -20.80 15.09 -3.70
N ASP A 169 -20.03 15.02 -4.77
CA ASP A 169 -18.58 14.83 -4.70
C ASP A 169 -17.82 16.17 -4.62
N GLY A 170 -16.63 16.16 -4.02
CA GLY A 170 -15.74 17.34 -4.07
C GLY A 170 -15.36 17.66 -5.52
N ILE A 171 -14.75 16.67 -6.19
CA ILE A 171 -14.51 16.70 -7.64
C ILE A 171 -15.17 15.47 -8.27
N HIS A 172 -16.08 15.70 -9.22
CA HIS A 172 -16.59 14.69 -10.14
C HIS A 172 -15.95 14.91 -11.51
N ALA A 173 -15.16 13.95 -11.99
CA ALA A 173 -14.42 14.07 -13.25
C ALA A 173 -14.58 12.82 -14.11
N ARG A 174 -15.16 13.00 -15.31
CA ARG A 174 -15.39 11.90 -16.24
C ARG A 174 -14.89 12.18 -17.65
N ASN A 175 -14.04 11.30 -18.16
CA ASN A 175 -13.49 11.40 -19.50
C ASN A 175 -13.94 10.20 -20.35
N ASP A 176 -14.62 10.48 -21.46
CA ASP A 176 -14.98 9.46 -22.47
C ASP A 176 -13.95 9.47 -23.64
N GLY A 177 -12.76 10.06 -23.44
CA GLY A 177 -11.76 10.41 -24.47
C GLY A 177 -10.45 9.62 -24.42
N ASN A 178 -9.32 10.29 -24.14
CA ASN A 178 -8.00 9.67 -23.97
C ASN A 178 -7.58 9.63 -22.49
N ASP A 179 -6.73 10.54 -22.01
CA ASP A 179 -6.19 10.51 -20.64
C ASP A 179 -7.07 11.32 -19.66
N LEU A 180 -7.11 10.90 -18.39
CA LEU A 180 -7.72 11.65 -17.29
C LEU A 180 -6.68 11.90 -16.19
N THR A 181 -6.42 13.16 -15.87
CA THR A 181 -5.48 13.56 -14.80
C THR A 181 -6.17 14.42 -13.75
N ILE A 182 -6.00 14.08 -12.47
CA ILE A 182 -6.44 14.92 -11.34
C ILE A 182 -5.27 15.17 -10.40
N THR A 183 -5.09 16.42 -9.97
CA THR A 183 -4.10 16.83 -8.96
C THR A 183 -4.78 17.67 -7.89
N ALA A 184 -4.81 17.15 -6.67
CA ALA A 184 -5.12 17.91 -5.46
C ALA A 184 -3.81 18.46 -4.88
N GLY A 185 -3.57 19.77 -5.00
CA GLY A 185 -2.29 20.39 -4.69
C GLY A 185 -1.94 20.44 -3.20
N GLU A 186 -0.68 20.76 -2.88
CA GLU A 186 -0.19 20.89 -1.51
C GLU A 186 -1.03 21.91 -0.72
N GLY A 187 -1.66 21.47 0.38
CA GLY A 187 -2.51 22.32 1.22
C GLY A 187 -3.89 22.66 0.63
N SER A 188 -4.27 22.03 -0.50
CA SER A 188 -5.66 21.95 -0.93
C SER A 188 -6.51 21.20 0.10
N VAL A 189 -7.82 21.47 0.11
CA VAL A 189 -8.79 20.72 0.93
C VAL A 189 -10.00 20.42 0.06
N ILE A 190 -10.15 19.16 -0.31
CA ILE A 190 -11.22 18.66 -1.17
C ILE A 190 -12.17 17.81 -0.32
N SER A 191 -13.47 18.09 -0.41
CA SER A 191 -14.48 17.39 0.39
C SER A 191 -15.78 17.18 -0.38
N GLY A 192 -16.33 15.97 -0.31
CA GLY A 192 -17.67 15.65 -0.78
C GLY A 192 -18.53 14.97 0.29
N ARG A 193 -19.84 14.98 0.08
CA ARG A 193 -20.83 14.26 0.88
C ARG A 193 -20.92 12.78 0.52
N ASP A 194 -20.48 12.40 -0.68
CA ASP A 194 -20.31 11.01 -1.11
C ASP A 194 -18.80 10.76 -1.25
N GLU A 195 -18.18 11.12 -2.37
CA GLU A 195 -16.75 10.96 -2.62
C GLU A 195 -15.96 12.27 -2.48
N GLY A 196 -14.72 12.23 -1.99
CA GLY A 196 -13.84 13.39 -2.03
C GLY A 196 -13.46 13.74 -3.48
N ILE A 197 -12.98 12.74 -4.20
CA ILE A 197 -12.76 12.76 -5.66
C ILE A 197 -13.38 11.49 -6.26
N GLU A 198 -14.26 11.64 -7.25
CA GLU A 198 -14.65 10.58 -8.18
C GLU A 198 -14.00 10.85 -9.54
N ALA A 199 -13.18 9.90 -10.01
CA ALA A 199 -12.44 9.97 -11.25
C ALA A 199 -12.75 8.76 -12.13
N PHE A 200 -13.36 8.98 -13.29
CA PHE A 200 -13.78 7.91 -14.20
C PHE A 200 -13.25 8.13 -15.62
N ASN A 201 -12.35 7.26 -16.08
CA ASN A 201 -11.89 7.24 -17.46
C ASN A 201 -12.56 6.07 -18.22
N GLU A 202 -13.56 6.37 -19.06
CA GLU A 202 -14.10 5.46 -20.08
C GLU A 202 -13.27 5.51 -21.39
N GLY A 203 -12.26 6.40 -21.43
CA GLY A 203 -11.36 6.58 -22.57
C GLY A 203 -10.37 5.44 -22.76
N ILE A 204 -9.55 5.54 -23.81
CA ILE A 204 -8.51 4.54 -24.13
C ILE A 204 -7.16 4.79 -23.44
N GLY A 205 -7.02 5.92 -22.74
CA GLY A 205 -5.76 6.40 -22.18
C GLY A 205 -5.56 6.04 -20.70
N GLU A 206 -4.66 6.76 -20.06
CA GLU A 206 -4.30 6.55 -18.65
C GLU A 206 -5.18 7.37 -17.70
N LEU A 207 -5.37 6.88 -16.48
CA LEU A 207 -5.93 7.64 -15.37
C LEU A 207 -4.83 7.91 -14.33
N THR A 208 -4.49 9.16 -14.08
CA THR A 208 -3.53 9.56 -13.04
C THR A 208 -4.21 10.44 -11.99
N VAL A 209 -4.12 10.06 -10.72
CA VAL A 209 -4.58 10.89 -9.60
C VAL A 209 -3.46 11.16 -8.61
N THR A 210 -3.14 12.43 -8.38
CA THR A 210 -2.16 12.88 -7.39
C THR A 210 -2.84 13.66 -6.26
N ALA A 211 -2.58 13.29 -5.01
CA ALA A 211 -3.12 13.94 -3.82
C ALA A 211 -2.00 14.38 -2.87
N GLU A 212 -1.61 15.65 -2.95
CA GLU A 212 -0.65 16.31 -2.06
C GLU A 212 -1.35 17.07 -0.90
N GLY A 213 -2.67 17.25 -0.97
CA GLY A 213 -3.50 17.90 0.05
C GLY A 213 -4.47 16.96 0.79
N GLU A 214 -5.43 17.54 1.50
CA GLU A 214 -6.48 16.80 2.19
C GLU A 214 -7.63 16.45 1.22
N VAL A 215 -8.03 15.18 1.17
CA VAL A 215 -9.18 14.69 0.38
C VAL A 215 -10.09 13.86 1.28
N ALA A 216 -11.36 14.24 1.39
CA ALA A 216 -12.32 13.59 2.28
C ALA A 216 -13.66 13.30 1.61
N GLY A 217 -14.14 12.06 1.74
CA GLY A 217 -15.50 11.66 1.36
C GLY A 217 -16.17 10.88 2.48
N ARG A 218 -17.50 10.77 2.40
CA ARG A 218 -18.29 10.00 3.35
C ARG A 218 -18.34 8.52 3.00
N ASN A 219 -18.31 8.18 1.71
CA ASN A 219 -18.16 6.81 1.25
C ASN A 219 -16.66 6.62 1.00
N TYR A 220 -16.14 7.17 -0.09
CA TYR A 220 -14.72 7.04 -0.46
C TYR A 220 -13.97 8.38 -0.40
N GLY A 221 -12.74 8.36 0.12
CA GLY A 221 -11.87 9.53 0.02
C GLY A 221 -11.52 9.81 -1.44
N LEU A 222 -11.07 8.77 -2.14
CA LEU A 222 -10.82 8.75 -3.58
C LEU A 222 -11.42 7.49 -4.20
N LEU A 223 -12.23 7.66 -5.24
CA LEU A 223 -12.65 6.60 -6.15
C LEU A 223 -12.06 6.88 -7.54
N ALA A 224 -11.20 5.99 -8.03
CA ALA A 224 -10.59 6.08 -9.35
C ALA A 224 -10.85 4.79 -10.14
N VAL A 225 -11.53 4.93 -11.29
CA VAL A 225 -11.89 3.82 -12.18
C VAL A 225 -11.37 4.09 -13.58
N ASN A 226 -10.55 3.19 -14.11
CA ASN A 226 -9.99 3.29 -15.47
C ASN A 226 -10.44 2.11 -16.33
N ARG A 227 -10.80 2.38 -17.59
CA ARG A 227 -11.10 1.38 -18.63
C ARG A 227 -10.19 1.46 -19.85
N GLY A 228 -9.21 2.36 -19.82
CA GLY A 228 -8.20 2.53 -20.86
C GLY A 228 -7.02 1.61 -20.63
N SER A 229 -5.84 2.20 -20.42
CA SER A 229 -4.59 1.46 -20.19
C SER A 229 -4.23 1.37 -18.71
N ASN A 230 -3.42 2.31 -18.21
CA ASN A 230 -2.85 2.29 -16.86
C ASN A 230 -3.67 3.15 -15.89
N LEU A 231 -3.65 2.79 -14.61
CA LEU A 231 -4.15 3.60 -13.50
C LEU A 231 -3.01 3.88 -12.52
N GLU A 232 -2.66 5.15 -12.33
CA GLU A 232 -1.67 5.59 -11.34
C GLU A 232 -2.34 6.44 -10.24
N ILE A 233 -2.09 6.10 -8.97
CA ILE A 233 -2.47 6.93 -7.83
C ILE A 233 -1.23 7.25 -6.99
N THR A 234 -1.00 8.53 -6.72
CA THR A 234 0.05 8.99 -5.80
C THR A 234 -0.56 9.82 -4.66
N VAL A 235 -0.37 9.38 -3.41
CA VAL A 235 -0.62 10.18 -2.21
C VAL A 235 0.70 10.74 -1.72
N GLY A 236 0.88 12.06 -1.86
CA GLY A 236 2.07 12.77 -1.46
C GLY A 236 2.35 12.72 0.03
N ALA A 237 3.56 13.08 0.45
CA ALA A 237 3.98 12.97 1.86
C ALA A 237 3.25 13.95 2.81
N GLN A 238 2.51 14.91 2.28
CA GLN A 238 1.60 15.81 3.02
C GLN A 238 0.12 15.44 2.78
N GLY A 239 -0.15 14.57 1.81
CA GLY A 239 -1.49 14.16 1.43
C GLY A 239 -2.16 13.33 2.52
N ALA A 240 -3.46 13.56 2.71
CA ALA A 240 -4.29 12.81 3.65
C ALA A 240 -5.63 12.49 2.98
N ILE A 241 -5.88 11.21 2.71
CA ILE A 241 -7.13 10.73 2.12
C ILE A 241 -7.96 10.01 3.20
N ALA A 242 -9.22 10.42 3.37
CA ALA A 242 -10.14 9.82 4.33
C ALA A 242 -11.48 9.48 3.68
N GLY A 243 -11.88 8.21 3.75
CA GLY A 243 -13.21 7.72 3.39
C GLY A 243 -13.97 7.25 4.62
N GLY A 244 -15.26 7.55 4.71
CA GLY A 244 -16.10 7.04 5.80
C GLY A 244 -16.47 5.56 5.67
N ASP A 245 -16.30 4.99 4.48
CA ASP A 245 -16.31 3.55 4.21
C ASP A 245 -14.87 3.09 3.84
N THR A 246 -14.41 3.28 2.60
CA THR A 246 -13.05 2.88 2.11
C THR A 246 -12.18 4.10 1.80
N GLY A 247 -10.89 4.12 2.17
CA GLY A 247 -10.03 5.30 2.01
C GLY A 247 -9.76 5.65 0.54
N ILE A 248 -9.18 4.69 -0.20
CA ILE A 248 -8.97 4.75 -1.66
C ILE A 248 -9.55 3.49 -2.29
N ILE A 249 -10.34 3.65 -3.35
CA ILE A 249 -10.65 2.58 -4.31
C ILE A 249 -9.93 2.90 -5.62
N ALA A 250 -9.10 1.96 -6.08
CA ALA A 250 -8.40 2.00 -7.35
C ALA A 250 -8.79 0.76 -8.18
N ASP A 251 -9.62 0.94 -9.22
CA ASP A 251 -10.15 -0.17 -10.03
C ASP A 251 -9.73 0.03 -11.50
N ASN A 252 -8.69 -0.69 -11.92
CA ASN A 252 -8.24 -0.71 -13.30
C ASN A 252 -8.91 -1.87 -14.05
N GLN A 253 -9.96 -1.53 -14.79
CA GLN A 253 -10.67 -2.40 -15.75
C GLN A 253 -10.04 -2.32 -17.17
N GLY A 254 -8.87 -1.65 -17.28
CA GLY A 254 -8.07 -1.52 -18.50
C GLY A 254 -7.11 -2.69 -18.73
N ASP A 255 -6.33 -2.65 -19.82
CA ASP A 255 -5.33 -3.68 -20.15
C ASP A 255 -3.93 -3.45 -19.55
N GLY A 256 -3.70 -2.27 -18.99
CA GLY A 256 -2.42 -1.83 -18.45
C GLY A 256 -2.15 -2.19 -16.99
N ASP A 257 -1.20 -1.49 -16.38
CA ASP A 257 -0.78 -1.67 -15.00
C ASP A 257 -1.57 -0.76 -14.03
N LEU A 258 -1.71 -1.20 -12.78
CA LEU A 258 -2.18 -0.39 -11.67
C LEU A 258 -1.03 -0.12 -10.70
N ASP A 259 -0.61 1.14 -10.58
CA ASP A 259 0.44 1.60 -9.68
C ASP A 259 -0.12 2.52 -8.58
N VAL A 260 0.03 2.13 -7.30
CA VAL A 260 -0.43 2.93 -6.15
C VAL A 260 0.74 3.27 -5.22
N ASN A 261 1.06 4.56 -5.11
CA ASN A 261 2.16 5.10 -4.31
C ASN A 261 1.63 5.90 -3.11
N VAL A 262 1.86 5.45 -1.88
CA VAL A 262 1.35 6.10 -0.65
C VAL A 262 2.49 6.57 0.26
N TYR A 263 2.81 7.87 0.17
CA TYR A 263 3.79 8.54 1.03
C TYR A 263 3.15 9.28 2.22
N GLY A 264 1.86 9.61 2.13
CA GLY A 264 1.09 10.34 3.13
C GLY A 264 0.24 9.46 4.04
N GLN A 265 -1.00 9.88 4.29
CA GLN A 265 -1.97 9.18 5.12
C GLN A 265 -3.20 8.74 4.32
N VAL A 266 -3.68 7.53 4.58
CA VAL A 266 -4.92 6.98 4.01
C VAL A 266 -5.71 6.31 5.13
N THR A 267 -7.02 6.53 5.20
CA THR A 267 -7.90 5.89 6.19
C THR A 267 -9.28 5.59 5.62
N GLY A 268 -9.71 4.33 5.73
CA GLY A 268 -11.11 3.93 5.60
C GLY A 268 -11.71 3.71 6.99
N GLU A 269 -12.80 4.39 7.31
CA GLU A 269 -13.46 4.26 8.62
C GLU A 269 -14.46 3.09 8.70
N GLY A 270 -14.88 2.53 7.55
CA GLY A 270 -15.87 1.45 7.48
C GLY A 270 -15.31 0.11 7.03
N TYR A 271 -14.41 0.12 6.04
CA TYR A 271 -13.73 -1.05 5.46
C TYR A 271 -12.22 -0.79 5.35
N SER A 272 -11.63 -1.01 4.18
CA SER A 272 -10.19 -1.01 3.94
C SER A 272 -9.58 0.39 3.84
N GLY A 273 -8.30 0.51 4.17
CA GLY A 273 -7.55 1.74 3.97
C GLY A 273 -7.34 2.01 2.48
N LEU A 274 -6.78 1.03 1.79
CA LEU A 274 -6.62 0.99 0.34
C LEU A 274 -7.24 -0.30 -0.20
N TYR A 275 -8.13 -0.18 -1.18
CA TYR A 275 -8.60 -1.28 -2.02
C TYR A 275 -8.08 -1.05 -3.45
N ALA A 276 -7.30 -1.99 -3.98
CA ALA A 276 -6.69 -1.92 -5.30
C ALA A 276 -7.01 -3.18 -6.11
N ARG A 277 -7.66 -3.00 -7.26
CA ARG A 277 -8.12 -4.06 -8.14
C ARG A 277 -7.63 -3.82 -9.56
N ASN A 278 -6.99 -4.82 -10.15
CA ASN A 278 -6.47 -4.75 -11.52
C ASN A 278 -6.97 -5.92 -12.35
N GLU A 279 -7.63 -5.65 -13.48
CA GLU A 279 -7.98 -6.62 -14.52
C GLU A 279 -6.95 -6.66 -15.68
N GLY A 280 -5.97 -5.75 -15.66
CA GLY A 280 -4.98 -5.56 -16.74
C GLY A 280 -3.77 -6.48 -16.66
N THR A 281 -2.56 -5.93 -16.48
CA THR A 281 -1.32 -6.72 -16.44
C THR A 281 -0.76 -6.85 -15.01
N ASN A 282 -0.08 -5.82 -14.47
CA ASN A 282 0.54 -5.86 -13.14
C ASN A 282 -0.16 -4.94 -12.14
N LEU A 283 -0.03 -5.27 -10.85
CA LEU A 283 -0.44 -4.40 -9.73
C LEU A 283 0.77 -4.13 -8.83
N THR A 284 1.17 -2.86 -8.71
CA THR A 284 2.22 -2.42 -7.78
C THR A 284 1.65 -1.54 -6.69
N ILE A 285 1.99 -1.81 -5.43
CA ILE A 285 1.70 -0.92 -4.30
C ILE A 285 3.00 -0.60 -3.57
N THR A 286 3.34 0.68 -3.44
CA THR A 286 4.53 1.13 -2.71
C THR A 286 4.16 2.15 -1.63
N THR A 287 4.53 1.89 -0.38
CA THR A 287 4.34 2.84 0.73
C THR A 287 5.67 3.44 1.20
N GLY A 288 5.64 4.73 1.51
CA GLY A 288 6.80 5.51 1.96
C GLY A 288 7.16 5.31 3.44
N VAL A 289 8.40 5.61 3.81
CA VAL A 289 8.81 5.66 5.22
C VAL A 289 7.99 6.73 5.95
N GLY A 290 7.26 6.31 7.00
CA GLY A 290 6.41 7.19 7.80
C GLY A 290 5.02 7.45 7.22
N SER A 291 4.67 6.86 6.08
CA SER A 291 3.28 6.84 5.62
C SER A 291 2.41 5.99 6.54
N VAL A 292 1.10 6.19 6.48
CA VAL A 292 0.11 5.49 7.32
C VAL A 292 -1.09 5.09 6.47
N ILE A 293 -1.40 3.80 6.43
CA ILE A 293 -2.65 3.28 5.87
C ILE A 293 -3.40 2.56 6.99
N ILE A 294 -4.70 2.85 7.16
CA ILE A 294 -5.56 2.19 8.15
C ILE A 294 -6.88 1.79 7.49
N GLY A 295 -7.21 0.51 7.49
CA GLY A 295 -8.58 0.03 7.33
C GLY A 295 -9.17 -0.25 8.70
N LYS A 296 -10.24 0.45 9.07
CA LYS A 296 -10.79 0.34 10.43
C LYS A 296 -11.87 -0.71 10.61
N GLY A 297 -12.42 -1.23 9.51
CA GLY A 297 -13.38 -2.34 9.50
C GLY A 297 -14.39 -2.30 10.65
N LEU A 298 -15.46 -1.53 10.54
CA LEU A 298 -16.49 -1.58 11.58
C LEU A 298 -17.32 -2.85 11.43
N ALA A 299 -16.85 -3.91 12.08
CA ALA A 299 -17.43 -5.25 12.15
C ALA A 299 -18.94 -5.27 11.90
N TYR A 300 -19.31 -5.96 10.82
CA TYR A 300 -20.68 -6.19 10.34
C TYR A 300 -21.34 -5.04 9.55
N ARG A 301 -21.03 -4.97 8.24
CA ARG A 301 -21.93 -4.44 7.21
C ARG A 301 -22.10 -5.42 6.04
N GLU A 302 -23.31 -5.40 5.48
CA GLU A 302 -23.90 -6.45 4.63
C GLU A 302 -23.58 -6.26 3.12
N TYR A 303 -22.30 -6.06 2.74
CA TYR A 303 -21.88 -5.83 1.35
C TYR A 303 -20.51 -6.45 0.99
N ASP A 304 -20.27 -6.63 -0.31
CA ASP A 304 -19.22 -7.46 -0.94
C ASP A 304 -17.75 -6.99 -0.74
N GLU A 305 -17.47 -5.97 0.08
CA GLU A 305 -16.13 -5.36 0.23
C GLU A 305 -15.21 -6.03 1.28
N GLY A 306 -15.63 -7.14 1.89
CA GLY A 306 -14.79 -7.90 2.84
C GLY A 306 -14.59 -7.24 4.21
N PRO A 307 -13.68 -7.78 5.05
CA PRO A 307 -13.28 -7.14 6.30
C PRO A 307 -12.39 -5.91 6.05
N GLY A 308 -12.13 -5.12 7.10
CA GLY A 308 -11.37 -3.87 6.96
C GLY A 308 -9.86 -4.09 6.94
N HIS A 309 -9.32 -4.47 5.78
CA HIS A 309 -7.88 -4.67 5.59
C HIS A 309 -7.12 -3.34 5.57
N GLY A 310 -5.87 -3.33 6.02
CA GLY A 310 -4.99 -2.17 5.83
C GLY A 310 -4.79 -1.86 4.34
N ILE A 311 -4.37 -2.88 3.59
CA ILE A 311 -4.32 -2.92 2.13
C ILE A 311 -5.06 -4.19 1.68
N ASP A 312 -6.03 -4.05 0.78
CA ASP A 312 -6.60 -5.13 -0.02
C ASP A 312 -6.12 -4.94 -1.47
N ALA A 313 -5.37 -5.91 -1.99
CA ALA A 313 -4.74 -5.85 -3.31
C ALA A 313 -5.05 -7.10 -4.13
N ARG A 314 -5.74 -6.94 -5.26
CA ARG A 314 -6.21 -8.04 -6.11
C ARG A 314 -5.79 -7.84 -7.57
N ASN A 315 -4.86 -8.66 -8.04
CA ASN A 315 -4.45 -8.67 -9.44
C ASN A 315 -5.10 -9.86 -10.16
N TYR A 316 -6.12 -9.59 -10.97
CA TYR A 316 -6.76 -10.58 -11.84
C TYR A 316 -6.10 -10.65 -13.23
N GLY A 317 -5.08 -9.83 -13.48
CA GLY A 317 -4.29 -9.80 -14.72
C GLY A 317 -3.31 -10.96 -14.87
N GLU A 318 -2.74 -11.10 -16.08
CA GLU A 318 -1.70 -12.13 -16.39
C GLU A 318 -0.32 -11.84 -15.77
N GLY A 319 -0.12 -10.66 -15.17
CA GLY A 319 1.17 -10.19 -14.65
C GLY A 319 1.39 -10.44 -13.16
N ASN A 320 2.25 -9.61 -12.57
CA ASN A 320 2.70 -9.75 -11.18
C ASN A 320 1.89 -8.86 -10.23
N LEU A 321 1.80 -9.28 -8.96
CA LEU A 321 1.42 -8.43 -7.83
C LEU A 321 2.66 -8.16 -6.96
N ALA A 322 3.03 -6.88 -6.79
CA ALA A 322 4.18 -6.47 -6.01
C ALA A 322 3.80 -5.40 -4.96
N ILE A 323 3.93 -5.75 -3.67
CA ILE A 323 3.63 -4.86 -2.55
C ILE A 323 4.90 -4.56 -1.75
N THR A 324 5.29 -3.28 -1.66
CA THR A 324 6.43 -2.82 -0.86
C THR A 324 5.98 -1.84 0.22
N VAL A 325 6.01 -2.27 1.48
CA VAL A 325 5.57 -1.44 2.62
C VAL A 325 6.77 -0.91 3.42
N ASN A 326 7.02 0.40 3.39
CA ASN A 326 8.02 1.05 4.26
C ASN A 326 7.38 1.85 5.41
N GLY A 327 6.08 2.11 5.33
CA GLY A 327 5.31 2.85 6.32
C GLY A 327 4.61 1.95 7.35
N ARG A 328 3.53 2.47 7.93
CA ARG A 328 2.64 1.74 8.82
C ARG A 328 1.37 1.34 8.09
N VAL A 329 0.97 0.07 8.22
CA VAL A 329 -0.27 -0.46 7.67
C VAL A 329 -1.01 -1.19 8.80
N GLU A 330 -2.30 -0.93 8.94
CA GLU A 330 -3.14 -1.49 10.01
C GLU A 330 -4.52 -1.86 9.45
N GLY A 331 -4.91 -3.14 9.55
CA GLY A 331 -6.29 -3.58 9.46
C GLY A 331 -6.83 -3.79 10.88
N GLU A 332 -7.86 -3.06 11.29
CA GLU A 332 -8.41 -3.16 12.66
C GLU A 332 -9.47 -4.28 12.82
N ASP A 333 -9.96 -4.85 11.71
CA ASP A 333 -10.95 -5.96 11.68
C ASP A 333 -10.74 -6.96 10.52
N GLY A 334 -9.65 -6.80 9.75
CA GLY A 334 -9.13 -7.76 8.79
C GLY A 334 -7.61 -7.65 8.74
N ASP A 335 -6.99 -8.09 7.67
CA ASP A 335 -5.53 -8.25 7.61
C ASP A 335 -4.78 -6.93 7.52
N GLY A 336 -3.50 -6.96 7.90
CA GLY A 336 -2.61 -5.83 7.64
C GLY A 336 -2.48 -5.62 6.13
N ILE A 337 -2.24 -6.71 5.39
CA ILE A 337 -2.21 -6.75 3.93
C ILE A 337 -2.91 -8.04 3.51
N PHE A 338 -3.93 -7.94 2.65
CA PHE A 338 -4.45 -9.04 1.84
C PHE A 338 -3.92 -8.86 0.41
N ALA A 339 -3.35 -9.91 -0.18
CA ALA A 339 -2.69 -9.84 -1.49
C ALA A 339 -3.01 -11.07 -2.36
N GLY A 340 -4.01 -10.96 -3.23
CA GLY A 340 -4.38 -12.02 -4.17
C GLY A 340 -3.85 -11.79 -5.59
N ASN A 341 -3.11 -12.75 -6.15
CA ASN A 341 -2.60 -12.70 -7.52
C ASN A 341 -3.10 -13.88 -8.37
N GLY A 342 -3.74 -13.58 -9.50
CA GLY A 342 -4.45 -14.55 -10.33
C GLY A 342 -5.90 -14.76 -9.89
N ASN A 343 -6.62 -15.56 -10.68
CA ASN A 343 -7.98 -16.01 -10.39
C ASN A 343 -7.97 -17.54 -10.27
N TRP A 344 -8.51 -18.06 -9.16
CA TRP A 344 -8.67 -19.48 -8.83
C TRP A 344 -9.20 -20.36 -9.99
N ASP A 345 -10.05 -19.80 -10.87
CA ASP A 345 -10.63 -20.54 -12.01
C ASP A 345 -9.74 -20.62 -13.26
N SER A 346 -8.73 -19.74 -13.40
CA SER A 346 -7.97 -19.57 -14.66
C SER A 346 -6.45 -19.54 -14.51
N ASN A 347 -5.92 -19.29 -13.32
CA ASN A 347 -4.50 -19.29 -12.97
C ASN A 347 -3.65 -18.36 -13.86
N ASP A 348 -4.24 -17.24 -14.28
CA ASP A 348 -3.64 -16.34 -15.27
C ASP A 348 -2.42 -15.58 -14.76
N GLY A 349 -2.41 -15.20 -13.47
CA GLY A 349 -1.35 -14.40 -12.85
C GLY A 349 0.04 -15.02 -12.89
N ALA A 350 1.06 -14.19 -12.62
CA ALA A 350 2.47 -14.59 -12.57
C ALA A 350 3.00 -14.61 -11.12
N ASP A 351 3.98 -13.76 -10.76
CA ASP A 351 4.61 -13.75 -9.43
C ASP A 351 3.84 -12.85 -8.44
N LEU A 352 3.71 -13.32 -7.19
CA LEU A 352 3.32 -12.50 -6.04
C LEU A 352 4.56 -12.19 -5.19
N THR A 353 4.76 -10.93 -4.83
CA THR A 353 5.87 -10.51 -3.95
C THR A 353 5.44 -9.46 -2.94
N VAL A 354 5.68 -9.74 -1.65
CA VAL A 354 5.43 -8.80 -0.55
C VAL A 354 6.77 -8.50 0.16
N THR A 355 7.12 -7.23 0.29
CA THR A 355 8.36 -6.80 0.96
C THR A 355 8.06 -5.71 2.00
N THR A 356 8.40 -5.96 3.26
CA THR A 356 8.30 -4.95 4.33
C THR A 356 9.65 -4.32 4.63
N GLY A 357 9.71 -3.02 4.88
CA GLY A 357 10.94 -2.25 5.11
C GLY A 357 11.39 -2.28 6.58
N ALA A 358 12.66 -2.00 6.87
CA ALA A 358 13.22 -2.12 8.23
C ALA A 358 12.62 -1.17 9.30
N GLN A 359 11.72 -0.27 8.91
CA GLN A 359 10.99 0.64 9.80
C GLN A 359 9.47 0.47 9.70
N SER A 360 8.99 -0.46 8.87
CA SER A 360 7.55 -0.66 8.71
C SER A 360 6.96 -1.40 9.90
N LYS A 361 5.68 -1.12 10.16
CA LYS A 361 4.83 -1.97 11.01
C LYS A 361 3.59 -2.31 10.22
N VAL A 362 3.41 -3.59 9.95
CA VAL A 362 2.17 -4.17 9.43
C VAL A 362 1.45 -4.82 10.62
N THR A 363 0.13 -4.65 10.72
CA THR A 363 -0.68 -5.30 11.75
C THR A 363 -2.06 -5.58 11.19
N GLY A 364 -2.49 -6.83 11.23
CA GLY A 364 -3.88 -7.19 11.01
C GLY A 364 -4.57 -7.55 12.31
N SER A 365 -5.88 -7.40 12.28
CA SER A 365 -6.76 -8.04 13.25
C SER A 365 -6.58 -9.55 13.18
N ASP A 366 -6.74 -10.08 11.97
CA ASP A 366 -6.71 -11.50 11.69
C ASP A 366 -5.26 -11.83 11.31
N ASP A 367 -4.86 -11.68 10.04
CA ASP A 367 -3.49 -11.96 9.61
C ASP A 367 -2.60 -10.72 9.45
N GLY A 368 -1.32 -10.86 9.81
CA GLY A 368 -0.34 -9.80 9.63
C GLY A 368 -0.12 -9.47 8.15
N ILE A 369 0.07 -10.51 7.35
CA ILE A 369 0.08 -10.49 5.88
C ILE A 369 -0.62 -11.78 5.45
N ASP A 370 -1.65 -11.68 4.63
CA ASP A 370 -2.23 -12.77 3.84
C ASP A 370 -1.82 -12.57 2.38
N ALA A 371 -1.37 -13.63 1.72
CA ALA A 371 -0.79 -13.62 0.39
C ALA A 371 -1.11 -14.90 -0.41
N GLU A 372 -2.16 -14.85 -1.23
CA GLU A 372 -2.60 -15.92 -2.13
C GLU A 372 -2.00 -15.77 -3.55
N ASN A 373 -1.12 -16.68 -3.96
CA ASN A 373 -0.66 -16.77 -5.36
C ASN A 373 -1.38 -17.89 -6.14
N ASN A 374 -2.55 -17.53 -6.66
CA ASN A 374 -3.31 -18.30 -7.64
C ASN A 374 -2.68 -18.28 -9.06
N GLY A 375 -1.58 -17.55 -9.24
CA GLY A 375 -0.81 -17.48 -10.48
C GLY A 375 0.14 -18.66 -10.73
N ARG A 376 0.75 -18.67 -11.92
CA ARG A 376 1.76 -19.64 -12.36
C ARG A 376 3.20 -19.29 -11.93
N GLY A 377 3.38 -18.17 -11.23
CA GLY A 377 4.69 -17.69 -10.80
C GLY A 377 5.12 -18.27 -9.47
N LYS A 378 5.91 -17.49 -8.73
CA LYS A 378 6.30 -17.78 -7.34
C LYS A 378 5.61 -16.85 -6.35
N LEU A 379 5.52 -17.27 -5.10
CA LEU A 379 5.23 -16.41 -3.96
C LEU A 379 6.52 -16.10 -3.20
N GLU A 380 6.88 -14.81 -3.06
CA GLU A 380 8.05 -14.40 -2.27
C GLU A 380 7.72 -13.30 -1.24
N ILE A 381 7.83 -13.62 0.05
CA ILE A 381 7.61 -12.69 1.17
C ILE A 381 8.94 -12.37 1.84
N THR A 382 9.31 -11.09 1.92
CA THR A 382 10.53 -10.63 2.59
C THR A 382 10.22 -9.62 3.69
N VAL A 383 10.38 -10.03 4.95
CA VAL A 383 10.13 -9.18 6.12
C VAL A 383 11.42 -8.55 6.62
N ASN A 384 11.48 -7.20 6.64
CA ASN A 384 12.55 -6.47 7.33
C ASN A 384 12.06 -5.71 8.57
N GLY A 385 10.76 -5.42 8.67
CA GLY A 385 10.15 -4.66 9.76
C GLY A 385 9.45 -5.53 10.80
N THR A 386 8.34 -5.03 11.32
CA THR A 386 7.43 -5.77 12.20
C THR A 386 6.15 -6.14 11.46
N VAL A 387 5.71 -7.39 11.59
CA VAL A 387 4.43 -7.92 11.08
C VAL A 387 3.74 -8.63 12.24
N ILE A 388 2.43 -8.39 12.42
CA ILE A 388 1.65 -8.94 13.53
C ILE A 388 0.25 -9.33 13.05
N GLY A 389 -0.14 -10.60 13.17
CA GLY A 389 -1.55 -11.02 13.24
C GLY A 389 -1.99 -11.03 14.70
N THR A 390 -3.22 -10.61 15.02
CA THR A 390 -3.68 -10.52 16.42
C THR A 390 -4.75 -11.52 16.81
N ARG A 391 -5.16 -12.36 15.86
CA ARG A 391 -6.12 -13.47 16.05
C ARG A 391 -5.80 -14.70 15.21
N ASN A 392 -5.01 -14.56 14.15
CA ASN A 392 -4.54 -15.65 13.29
C ASN A 392 -3.01 -15.52 13.11
N SER A 393 -2.49 -15.82 11.93
CA SER A 393 -1.08 -15.94 11.60
C SER A 393 -0.34 -14.60 11.53
N GLY A 394 0.94 -14.61 11.88
CA GLY A 394 1.84 -13.50 11.64
C GLY A 394 2.04 -13.25 10.13
N ILE A 395 2.13 -14.33 9.35
CA ILE A 395 2.07 -14.37 7.90
C ILE A 395 1.28 -15.63 7.52
N GLU A 396 0.23 -15.47 6.73
CA GLU A 396 -0.39 -16.53 5.93
C GLU A 396 0.20 -16.45 4.51
N ALA A 397 0.45 -17.60 3.87
CA ALA A 397 1.02 -17.61 2.52
C ALA A 397 0.62 -18.88 1.75
N GLU A 398 -0.17 -18.73 0.68
CA GLU A 398 -0.59 -19.85 -0.17
C GLU A 398 -0.02 -19.70 -1.59
N ASN A 399 0.58 -20.75 -2.15
CA ASN A 399 0.95 -20.79 -3.55
C ASN A 399 0.34 -22.02 -4.25
N SER A 400 -0.54 -21.76 -5.22
CA SER A 400 -1.42 -22.75 -5.86
C SER A 400 -0.71 -23.88 -6.62
N ASP A 401 -1.47 -24.93 -6.97
CA ASP A 401 -1.12 -26.07 -7.85
C ASP A 401 -0.30 -25.67 -9.10
N SER A 402 -0.51 -24.45 -9.62
CA SER A 402 0.12 -23.96 -10.85
C SER A 402 1.38 -23.13 -10.60
N GLY A 403 1.64 -22.72 -9.36
CA GLY A 403 2.81 -21.94 -8.99
C GLY A 403 4.09 -22.78 -8.93
N THR A 404 5.22 -22.12 -8.69
CA THR A 404 6.56 -22.70 -8.92
C THR A 404 7.46 -22.76 -7.70
N SER A 405 7.24 -21.92 -6.69
CA SER A 405 7.94 -21.97 -5.41
C SER A 405 7.29 -20.99 -4.43
N LEU A 406 7.30 -21.35 -3.14
CA LEU A 406 6.93 -20.44 -2.06
C LEU A 406 8.18 -20.13 -1.22
N LYS A 407 8.47 -18.85 -1.02
CA LYS A 407 9.64 -18.43 -0.25
C LYS A 407 9.35 -17.30 0.74
N ILE A 408 9.54 -17.59 2.03
CA ILE A 408 9.45 -16.59 3.09
C ILE A 408 10.84 -16.31 3.65
N THR A 409 11.18 -15.05 3.88
CA THR A 409 12.47 -14.64 4.44
C THR A 409 12.29 -13.52 5.47
N THR A 410 12.61 -13.78 6.74
CA THR A 410 12.64 -12.75 7.79
C THR A 410 14.08 -12.31 8.04
N ASN A 411 14.37 -11.01 7.91
CA ASN A 411 15.73 -10.48 7.99
C ASN A 411 16.14 -10.10 9.43
N VAL A 412 17.45 -9.88 9.64
CA VAL A 412 18.01 -9.58 10.97
C VAL A 412 17.31 -8.38 11.62
N GLY A 413 16.69 -8.63 12.78
CA GLY A 413 15.98 -7.60 13.55
C GLY A 413 14.51 -7.40 13.18
N SER A 414 14.00 -8.12 12.18
CA SER A 414 12.57 -8.23 11.94
C SER A 414 11.86 -9.02 13.05
N VAL A 415 10.57 -8.80 13.19
CA VAL A 415 9.69 -9.50 14.12
C VAL A 415 8.41 -9.89 13.39
N VAL A 416 8.06 -11.17 13.47
CA VAL A 416 6.78 -11.72 13.04
C VAL A 416 6.13 -12.37 14.25
N GLU A 417 4.88 -12.01 14.55
CA GLU A 417 4.09 -12.50 15.68
C GLU A 417 2.67 -12.82 15.20
N GLY A 418 2.18 -14.03 15.43
CA GLY A 418 0.75 -14.38 15.31
C GLY A 418 0.14 -14.68 16.68
N ASP A 419 -1.19 -14.68 16.77
CA ASP A 419 -1.87 -15.25 17.93
C ASP A 419 -1.85 -16.77 17.81
N ASP A 420 -2.19 -17.32 16.64
CA ASP A 420 -2.05 -18.74 16.33
C ASP A 420 -0.62 -19.02 15.84
N ASP A 421 -0.35 -18.92 14.53
CA ASP A 421 0.95 -19.27 13.96
C ASP A 421 1.88 -18.08 13.68
N GLY A 422 3.18 -18.27 13.87
CA GLY A 422 4.16 -17.23 13.57
C GLY A 422 4.29 -16.98 12.07
N ILE A 423 4.30 -18.07 11.29
CA ILE A 423 4.23 -18.15 9.84
C ILE A 423 3.44 -19.42 9.55
N ASP A 424 2.38 -19.32 8.76
CA ASP A 424 1.79 -20.43 8.02
C ASP A 424 2.23 -20.30 6.53
N ALA A 425 2.39 -21.43 5.85
CA ALA A 425 2.93 -21.49 4.49
C ALA A 425 2.52 -22.78 3.75
N GLU A 426 1.49 -22.67 2.90
CA GLU A 426 0.99 -23.76 2.07
C GLU A 426 1.56 -23.68 0.63
N GLN A 427 2.20 -24.76 0.17
CA GLN A 427 2.71 -24.90 -1.18
C GLN A 427 2.08 -26.11 -1.88
N TYR A 428 1.25 -25.85 -2.89
CA TYR A 428 0.65 -26.85 -3.76
C TYR A 428 1.40 -27.01 -5.09
N GLY A 429 2.25 -26.06 -5.45
CA GLY A 429 2.94 -25.98 -6.73
C GLY A 429 4.19 -26.87 -6.88
N ASP A 430 4.65 -27.02 -8.13
CA ASP A 430 5.66 -27.99 -8.59
C ASP A 430 7.13 -27.70 -8.16
N GLY A 431 7.37 -26.95 -7.07
CA GLY A 431 8.72 -26.58 -6.64
C GLY A 431 8.83 -26.04 -5.20
N ASP A 432 10.07 -25.85 -4.75
CA ASP A 432 10.44 -25.81 -3.33
C ASP A 432 9.63 -24.84 -2.44
N LEU A 433 9.31 -25.31 -1.22
CA LEU A 433 8.85 -24.50 -0.09
C LEU A 433 10.06 -24.11 0.77
N THR A 434 10.41 -22.81 0.83
CA THR A 434 11.63 -22.34 1.51
C THR A 434 11.37 -21.22 2.52
N ILE A 435 11.62 -21.50 3.80
CA ILE A 435 11.45 -20.53 4.90
C ILE A 435 12.82 -20.21 5.51
N VAL A 436 13.22 -18.94 5.54
CA VAL A 436 14.55 -18.49 6.01
C VAL A 436 14.43 -17.42 7.10
N ILE A 437 14.81 -17.77 8.32
CA ILE A 437 14.63 -16.94 9.52
C ILE A 437 15.95 -16.38 10.03
N TYR A 438 16.13 -15.07 9.92
CA TYR A 438 17.18 -14.30 10.61
C TYR A 438 16.62 -13.34 11.68
N GLY A 439 15.30 -13.09 11.68
CA GLY A 439 14.58 -12.31 12.68
C GLY A 439 14.05 -13.15 13.83
N ARG A 440 13.01 -12.65 14.51
CA ARG A 440 12.19 -13.45 15.42
C ARG A 440 10.86 -13.80 14.73
N VAL A 441 10.44 -15.05 14.87
CA VAL A 441 9.10 -15.53 14.53
C VAL A 441 8.48 -16.14 15.79
N THR A 442 7.20 -15.86 16.05
CA THR A 442 6.49 -16.38 17.22
C THR A 442 5.01 -16.63 16.94
N GLY A 443 4.55 -17.87 17.11
CA GLY A 443 3.13 -18.18 17.30
C GLY A 443 2.80 -18.23 18.79
N SER A 444 1.64 -17.69 19.19
CA SER A 444 1.33 -17.50 20.61
C SER A 444 0.47 -18.61 21.20
N SER A 445 -0.30 -19.31 20.37
CA SER A 445 -1.23 -20.39 20.71
C SER A 445 -0.74 -21.73 20.15
N ASP A 446 -0.29 -21.75 18.88
CA ASP A 446 0.14 -22.94 18.14
C ASP A 446 1.62 -22.85 17.70
N TYR A 447 1.99 -22.77 16.43
CA TYR A 447 3.37 -23.01 15.96
C TYR A 447 4.20 -21.76 15.68
N GLY A 448 5.53 -21.89 15.82
CA GLY A 448 6.44 -20.82 15.41
C GLY A 448 6.53 -20.70 13.88
N ILE A 449 6.48 -21.84 13.20
CA ILE A 449 6.32 -22.02 11.76
C ILE A 449 5.41 -23.24 11.65
N ASP A 450 4.30 -23.11 10.94
CA ASP A 450 3.70 -24.22 10.20
C ASP A 450 4.17 -24.15 8.74
N SER A 451 4.20 -25.28 8.06
CA SER A 451 4.56 -25.34 6.64
C SER A 451 4.07 -26.64 6.02
N GLU A 452 3.15 -26.54 5.07
CA GLU A 452 2.57 -27.69 4.37
C GLU A 452 2.98 -27.67 2.89
N ASN A 453 3.63 -28.74 2.43
CA ASN A 453 4.03 -28.89 1.03
C ASN A 453 3.33 -30.09 0.38
N TYR A 454 2.30 -29.79 -0.39
CA TYR A 454 1.53 -30.72 -1.22
C TYR A 454 2.06 -30.78 -2.67
N GLY A 455 3.13 -30.03 -2.96
CA GLY A 455 3.74 -29.86 -4.27
C GLY A 455 4.62 -31.04 -4.71
N THR A 456 5.66 -30.73 -5.50
CA THR A 456 6.68 -31.75 -5.90
C THR A 456 8.12 -31.32 -5.66
N GLY A 457 8.36 -30.13 -5.10
CA GLY A 457 9.67 -29.67 -4.63
C GLY A 457 9.92 -30.01 -3.16
N ASP A 458 11.15 -29.78 -2.70
CA ASP A 458 11.55 -30.08 -1.31
C ASP A 458 11.12 -28.98 -0.34
N THR A 459 10.93 -29.32 0.94
CA THR A 459 10.68 -28.37 2.03
C THR A 459 11.97 -28.01 2.74
N ARG A 460 12.26 -26.72 2.87
CA ARG A 460 13.55 -26.22 3.37
C ARG A 460 13.39 -25.07 4.37
N ILE A 461 13.62 -25.38 5.65
CA ILE A 461 13.53 -24.41 6.75
C ILE A 461 14.93 -24.10 7.28
N VAL A 462 15.33 -22.83 7.28
CA VAL A 462 16.68 -22.39 7.68
C VAL A 462 16.59 -21.28 8.74
N ILE A 463 16.98 -21.59 9.97
CA ILE A 463 17.04 -20.65 11.10
C ILE A 463 18.49 -20.21 11.24
N GLY A 464 18.81 -19.02 10.71
CA GLY A 464 20.15 -18.46 10.74
C GLY A 464 20.65 -18.09 12.15
N ALA A 465 21.93 -17.74 12.28
CA ALA A 465 22.58 -17.54 13.58
C ALA A 465 22.01 -16.43 14.51
N SER A 466 21.16 -15.54 13.99
CA SER A 466 20.39 -14.56 14.78
C SER A 466 18.90 -14.89 14.90
N GLY A 467 18.46 -15.93 14.19
CA GLY A 467 17.08 -16.39 14.11
C GLY A 467 16.59 -16.96 15.43
N LEU A 468 15.36 -16.62 15.78
CA LEU A 468 14.59 -17.22 16.85
C LEU A 468 13.25 -17.67 16.28
N VAL A 469 12.93 -18.94 16.43
CA VAL A 469 11.60 -19.50 16.16
C VAL A 469 11.08 -20.12 17.46
N GLU A 470 9.87 -19.73 17.84
CA GLU A 470 9.18 -20.30 19.01
C GLU A 470 7.66 -20.30 18.86
N GLY A 471 7.00 -21.40 19.22
CA GLY A 471 5.53 -21.49 19.29
C GLY A 471 5.08 -22.27 20.53
N ALA A 472 3.82 -22.11 20.91
CA ALA A 472 3.27 -22.69 22.13
C ALA A 472 2.94 -24.20 21.99
N GLY A 473 2.53 -24.66 20.80
CA GLY A 473 2.45 -26.07 20.42
C GLY A 473 3.84 -26.64 20.15
N SER A 474 4.45 -26.24 19.03
CA SER A 474 5.81 -26.57 18.60
C SER A 474 6.56 -25.30 18.19
N ALA A 475 7.86 -25.35 17.89
CA ALA A 475 8.52 -24.22 17.21
C ALA A 475 8.40 -24.32 15.69
N ILE A 476 8.42 -25.55 15.17
CA ILE A 476 8.30 -25.88 13.76
C ILE A 476 7.40 -27.11 13.72
N ASP A 477 6.23 -26.99 13.12
CA ASP A 477 5.54 -28.12 12.49
C ASP A 477 5.87 -28.06 10.98
N ALA A 478 5.93 -29.22 10.32
CA ALA A 478 6.25 -29.27 8.90
C ALA A 478 5.76 -30.56 8.24
N TYR A 479 4.86 -30.41 7.28
CA TYR A 479 4.33 -31.49 6.47
C TYR A 479 4.91 -31.46 5.06
N SER A 480 5.18 -32.62 4.48
CA SER A 480 5.40 -32.77 3.03
C SER A 480 4.84 -34.10 2.55
N ASP A 481 4.29 -34.12 1.34
CA ASP A 481 3.76 -35.32 0.70
C ASP A 481 4.85 -36.40 0.48
N ASP A 482 4.42 -37.66 0.34
CA ASP A 482 5.28 -38.84 0.27
C ASP A 482 6.37 -38.74 -0.83
N GLY A 483 7.63 -38.62 -0.41
CA GLY A 483 8.80 -38.63 -1.30
C GLY A 483 9.35 -37.24 -1.68
N GLN A 484 8.96 -36.19 -0.98
CA GLN A 484 9.68 -34.91 -0.91
C GLN A 484 10.51 -34.86 0.39
N ASP A 485 11.68 -34.22 0.35
CA ASP A 485 12.57 -34.16 1.53
C ASP A 485 12.22 -32.95 2.42
N ILE A 486 12.28 -33.12 3.75
CA ILE A 486 12.14 -32.03 4.75
C ILE A 486 13.53 -31.72 5.34
N SER A 487 14.11 -30.58 4.95
CA SER A 487 15.44 -30.14 5.39
C SER A 487 15.36 -28.97 6.38
N ILE A 488 15.65 -29.23 7.66
CA ILE A 488 15.66 -28.22 8.73
C ILE A 488 17.08 -27.92 9.18
N ILE A 489 17.53 -26.68 9.02
CA ILE A 489 18.89 -26.24 9.42
C ILE A 489 18.77 -25.15 10.48
N ASN A 490 19.16 -25.48 11.71
CA ASN A 490 19.19 -24.54 12.83
C ASN A 490 20.61 -24.10 13.19
N ASP A 491 20.98 -22.87 12.84
CA ASP A 491 22.15 -22.14 13.35
C ASP A 491 21.79 -21.21 14.54
N GLY A 492 20.50 -20.95 14.78
CA GLY A 492 19.97 -19.96 15.74
C GLY A 492 19.44 -20.57 17.05
N LEU A 493 18.19 -20.25 17.39
CA LEU A 493 17.43 -20.82 18.52
C LEU A 493 16.05 -21.29 18.06
N VAL A 494 15.76 -22.57 18.27
CA VAL A 494 14.48 -23.23 18.02
C VAL A 494 13.99 -23.85 19.34
N ARG A 495 12.78 -23.51 19.78
CA ARG A 495 12.22 -23.97 21.06
C ARG A 495 10.70 -23.83 21.16
N ASN A 496 10.06 -24.64 22.00
CA ASN A 496 8.73 -24.30 22.51
C ASN A 496 8.76 -22.94 23.26
N LEU A 497 7.71 -22.12 23.11
CA LEU A 497 7.55 -20.80 23.75
C LEU A 497 7.62 -20.86 25.28
N SER A 498 7.24 -21.99 25.89
CA SER A 498 7.42 -22.22 27.34
C SER A 498 8.90 -22.32 27.78
N GLY A 499 9.83 -22.49 26.84
CA GLY A 499 11.26 -22.65 27.08
C GLY A 499 11.65 -23.98 27.76
N ARG A 500 10.72 -24.94 27.84
CA ARG A 500 10.93 -26.24 28.49
C ARG A 500 11.62 -27.25 27.56
N SER A 501 12.51 -28.06 28.13
CA SER A 501 13.24 -29.11 27.41
C SER A 501 12.43 -30.39 27.17
N ASP A 502 11.29 -30.55 27.83
CA ASP A 502 10.40 -31.71 27.70
C ASP A 502 9.13 -31.41 26.87
N TYR A 503 9.09 -30.25 26.21
CA TYR A 503 8.00 -29.82 25.32
C TYR A 503 8.46 -29.87 23.86
N LEU A 504 7.51 -30.00 22.94
CA LEU A 504 7.76 -30.16 21.51
C LEU A 504 8.42 -28.91 20.91
N ALA A 505 9.52 -29.12 20.19
CA ALA A 505 10.22 -28.05 19.48
C ALA A 505 10.18 -28.24 17.96
N ILE A 506 10.26 -29.48 17.47
CA ILE A 506 10.12 -29.80 16.04
C ILE A 506 9.21 -31.01 15.92
N GLU A 507 8.18 -30.89 15.10
CA GLU A 507 7.38 -31.97 14.55
C GLU A 507 7.56 -31.98 13.02
N THR A 508 7.59 -33.16 12.40
CA THR A 508 7.53 -33.34 10.95
C THR A 508 6.72 -34.59 10.60
N ASP A 509 6.05 -34.63 9.45
CA ASP A 509 5.40 -35.85 8.93
C ASP A 509 5.45 -35.93 7.38
N GLY A 510 5.19 -37.13 6.87
CA GLY A 510 5.15 -37.46 5.45
C GLY A 510 6.52 -37.62 4.77
N GLY A 511 7.31 -36.55 4.67
CA GLY A 511 8.61 -36.51 3.96
C GLY A 511 9.82 -37.06 4.74
N GLU A 512 10.91 -37.46 4.04
CA GLU A 512 12.18 -37.88 4.69
C GLU A 512 12.84 -36.67 5.36
N THR A 513 13.10 -36.74 6.66
CA THR A 513 13.50 -35.57 7.44
C THR A 513 15.00 -35.54 7.76
N GLU A 514 15.71 -34.50 7.31
CA GLU A 514 17.09 -34.16 7.75
C GLU A 514 17.12 -32.89 8.61
N ILE A 515 17.37 -33.05 9.92
CA ILE A 515 17.61 -31.96 10.88
C ILE A 515 19.11 -31.78 11.11
N THR A 516 19.66 -30.63 10.71
CA THR A 516 21.01 -30.17 11.09
C THR A 516 20.92 -29.12 12.20
N ASN A 517 21.28 -29.48 13.44
CA ASN A 517 21.34 -28.53 14.56
C ASN A 517 22.77 -28.10 14.85
N ASN A 518 23.14 -26.90 14.41
CA ASN A 518 24.39 -26.20 14.73
C ASN A 518 24.24 -25.19 15.90
N GLY A 519 23.02 -24.67 16.07
CA GLY A 519 22.64 -23.65 17.05
C GLY A 519 22.15 -24.24 18.37
N ASN A 520 21.02 -23.74 18.85
CA ASN A 520 20.36 -24.18 20.08
C ASN A 520 18.99 -24.77 19.76
N LEU A 521 18.77 -26.03 20.13
CA LEU A 521 17.47 -26.70 20.09
C LEU A 521 17.04 -27.02 21.52
N ILE A 522 15.90 -26.50 21.97
CA ILE A 522 15.38 -26.73 23.33
C ILE A 522 13.97 -27.32 23.24
N GLY A 523 13.87 -28.61 23.54
CA GLY A 523 12.64 -29.38 23.45
C GLY A 523 12.86 -30.79 22.90
N ILE A 524 11.75 -31.50 22.71
CA ILE A 524 11.71 -32.80 22.03
C ILE A 524 11.53 -32.63 20.51
N VAL A 525 11.93 -33.67 19.79
CA VAL A 525 11.70 -33.85 18.35
C VAL A 525 10.76 -35.04 18.16
N ASN A 526 9.74 -34.88 17.33
CA ASN A 526 8.85 -35.93 16.84
C ASN A 526 8.95 -35.98 15.32
N LEU A 527 9.40 -37.10 14.76
CA LEU A 527 9.36 -37.33 13.32
C LEU A 527 8.33 -38.42 13.03
N GLY A 528 7.54 -38.18 11.99
CA GLY A 528 6.45 -39.02 11.52
C GLY A 528 6.87 -40.43 11.13
N ILE A 529 5.89 -41.29 10.79
CA ILE A 529 6.14 -42.70 10.49
C ILE A 529 6.28 -43.02 8.99
N GLY A 530 6.43 -41.98 8.16
CA GLY A 530 6.22 -42.05 6.71
C GLY A 530 4.73 -42.05 6.35
N GLY A 531 4.39 -41.48 5.19
CA GLY A 531 3.00 -41.25 4.78
C GLY A 531 2.28 -42.45 4.16
N GLU A 532 1.25 -42.16 3.35
CA GLU A 532 0.22 -43.11 2.94
C GLU A 532 0.73 -44.36 2.20
N SER A 533 1.90 -44.30 1.56
CA SER A 533 2.48 -45.43 0.82
C SER A 533 2.93 -46.60 1.71
N GLY A 534 3.03 -46.39 3.03
CA GLY A 534 3.45 -47.43 3.99
C GLY A 534 4.92 -47.84 3.83
N GLN A 535 5.72 -46.97 3.22
CA GLN A 535 7.17 -46.97 3.39
C GLN A 535 7.53 -46.16 4.64
N PHE A 536 8.66 -46.52 5.22
CA PHE A 536 9.23 -45.91 6.41
C PHE A 536 10.36 -44.99 5.94
N ASN A 537 10.42 -43.76 6.46
CA ASN A 537 11.45 -42.78 6.09
C ASN A 537 12.75 -43.06 6.86
N ASP A 538 13.91 -42.81 6.27
CA ASP A 538 15.22 -43.05 6.90
C ASP A 538 15.71 -41.75 7.60
N ASP A 539 15.04 -41.32 8.68
CA ASP A 539 15.21 -39.97 9.22
C ASP A 539 16.58 -39.70 9.87
N ARG A 540 17.00 -38.43 9.84
CA ARG A 540 18.34 -38.01 10.25
C ARG A 540 18.33 -36.75 11.13
N LEU A 541 18.99 -36.83 12.30
CA LEU A 541 19.29 -35.66 13.12
C LEU A 541 20.80 -35.59 13.44
N ASP A 542 21.45 -34.54 12.92
CA ASP A 542 22.85 -34.21 13.18
C ASP A 542 22.97 -33.05 14.18
N ASN A 543 23.24 -33.37 15.44
CA ASN A 543 23.50 -32.38 16.49
C ASN A 543 25.00 -32.02 16.56
N ALA A 544 25.38 -30.89 15.97
CA ALA A 544 26.69 -30.25 16.13
C ALA A 544 26.70 -29.13 17.18
N GLY A 545 25.52 -28.55 17.47
CA GLY A 545 25.29 -27.46 18.42
C GLY A 545 24.95 -27.93 19.83
N PHE A 546 23.96 -27.28 20.42
CA PHE A 546 23.38 -27.62 21.72
C PHE A 546 21.94 -28.11 21.54
N TRP A 547 21.65 -29.29 22.09
CA TRP A 547 20.30 -29.85 22.15
C TRP A 547 19.93 -30.19 23.59
N ASN A 548 18.88 -29.56 24.11
CA ASN A 548 18.35 -29.78 25.46
C ASN A 548 16.98 -30.44 25.37
N THR A 549 16.97 -31.77 25.47
CA THR A 549 15.76 -32.63 25.50
C THR A 549 15.65 -33.35 26.86
N ALA A 550 16.15 -32.70 27.91
CA ALA A 550 16.19 -33.25 29.26
C ALA A 550 14.79 -33.58 29.78
N GLY A 551 14.62 -34.83 30.22
CA GLY A 551 13.32 -35.38 30.67
C GLY A 551 12.36 -35.79 29.55
N GLY A 552 12.62 -35.39 28.30
CA GLY A 552 11.72 -35.56 27.16
C GLY A 552 11.69 -36.96 26.53
N ALA A 553 10.66 -37.22 25.72
CA ALA A 553 10.57 -38.39 24.86
C ALA A 553 10.61 -37.91 23.41
N ASN A 554 11.61 -38.36 22.65
CA ASN A 554 11.77 -38.05 21.23
C ASN A 554 11.41 -39.30 20.43
N LEU A 555 10.78 -39.09 19.28
CA LEU A 555 10.28 -40.10 18.39
C LEU A 555 10.90 -39.84 17.01
N PHE A 556 11.39 -40.89 16.37
CA PHE A 556 12.00 -40.86 15.03
C PHE A 556 11.29 -41.96 14.23
N GLY A 557 9.96 -41.84 14.10
CA GLY A 557 9.08 -42.80 13.42
C GLY A 557 9.48 -44.28 13.53
N GLY A 558 9.80 -44.82 12.35
CA GLY A 558 10.64 -45.97 12.16
C GLY A 558 11.16 -45.97 10.72
N GLY A 559 12.34 -46.56 10.53
CA GLY A 559 13.12 -46.59 9.29
C GLY A 559 14.48 -47.25 9.55
N ASP A 560 15.56 -46.70 9.01
CA ASP A 560 16.95 -46.88 9.48
C ASP A 560 17.47 -45.58 10.12
N ASP A 561 16.75 -45.12 11.15
CA ASP A 561 16.85 -43.77 11.70
C ASP A 561 18.19 -43.49 12.42
N VAL A 562 18.72 -42.27 12.21
CA VAL A 562 20.08 -41.90 12.60
C VAL A 562 20.14 -40.58 13.37
N VAL A 563 20.44 -40.67 14.66
CA VAL A 563 20.88 -39.51 15.45
C VAL A 563 22.41 -39.52 15.58
N THR A 564 23.08 -38.48 15.09
CA THR A 564 24.50 -38.24 15.39
C THR A 564 24.66 -37.04 16.33
N ASN A 565 25.61 -37.12 17.27
CA ASN A 565 25.92 -36.03 18.18
C ASN A 565 27.42 -35.76 18.16
N SER A 566 27.83 -34.69 17.49
CA SER A 566 29.17 -34.12 17.58
C SER A 566 29.25 -32.92 18.55
N GLY A 567 28.09 -32.31 18.87
CA GLY A 567 27.91 -31.23 19.82
C GLY A 567 27.56 -31.71 21.23
N THR A 568 26.66 -30.98 21.90
CA THR A 568 26.19 -31.26 23.27
C THR A 568 24.73 -31.68 23.27
N LEU A 569 24.47 -32.87 23.83
CA LEU A 569 23.12 -33.36 24.18
C LEU A 569 22.94 -33.31 25.70
N LEU A 570 22.00 -32.50 26.17
CA LEU A 570 21.62 -32.40 27.58
C LEU A 570 20.36 -33.24 27.85
N ALA A 571 20.56 -34.38 28.52
CA ALA A 571 19.53 -35.38 28.82
C ALA A 571 18.98 -35.33 30.28
N ALA A 572 19.50 -34.40 31.09
CA ALA A 572 19.05 -34.12 32.45
C ALA A 572 19.51 -32.70 32.85
N ASN A 573 18.62 -31.85 33.34
CA ASN A 573 18.92 -30.47 33.75
C ASN A 573 18.46 -30.11 35.18
N ASP A 574 17.72 -30.99 35.89
CA ASP A 574 17.33 -30.81 37.29
C ASP A 574 18.01 -31.84 38.22
N ALA A 575 19.07 -31.39 38.88
CA ALA A 575 19.83 -32.20 39.86
C ALA A 575 19.02 -32.63 41.10
N THR A 576 17.77 -32.18 41.28
CA THR A 576 16.88 -32.61 42.36
C THR A 576 15.91 -33.73 41.97
N GLN A 577 15.79 -34.05 40.67
CA GLN A 577 14.87 -35.04 40.13
C GLN A 577 15.59 -36.15 39.35
N VAL A 578 14.88 -37.25 39.11
CA VAL A 578 15.36 -38.33 38.23
C VAL A 578 14.70 -38.14 36.88
N GLU A 579 15.40 -37.46 35.98
CA GLU A 579 14.98 -37.28 34.60
C GLU A 579 15.29 -38.54 33.77
N ARG A 580 14.53 -38.73 32.68
CA ARG A 580 14.77 -39.82 31.72
C ARG A 580 14.40 -39.37 30.31
N THR A 581 15.35 -38.73 29.64
CA THR A 581 15.30 -38.58 28.18
C THR A 581 15.21 -39.94 27.50
N ARG A 582 14.42 -40.02 26.43
CA ARG A 582 14.33 -41.20 25.55
C ARG A 582 14.42 -40.77 24.09
N LEU A 583 15.03 -41.61 23.29
CA LEU A 583 14.98 -41.58 21.84
C LEU A 583 14.37 -42.93 21.43
N PHE A 584 13.24 -42.92 20.72
CA PHE A 584 12.54 -44.11 20.22
C PHE A 584 12.59 -44.14 18.70
N GLY A 585 12.54 -45.33 18.09
CA GLY A 585 12.75 -45.49 16.64
C GLY A 585 14.19 -45.12 16.26
N LEU A 586 15.19 -45.78 16.85
CA LEU A 586 16.59 -45.51 16.47
C LEU A 586 17.35 -46.81 16.25
N GLU A 587 17.68 -47.03 14.99
CA GLU A 587 18.50 -48.11 14.48
C GLU A 587 19.99 -47.75 14.68
N ARG A 588 20.33 -46.45 14.62
CA ARG A 588 21.71 -45.96 14.76
C ARG A 588 21.81 -44.82 15.78
N SER A 589 22.65 -45.05 16.80
CA SER A 589 22.70 -44.25 18.03
C SER A 589 23.90 -43.28 18.09
N PRO A 590 23.77 -42.10 18.72
CA PRO A 590 24.82 -41.07 18.81
C PRO A 590 26.06 -41.43 19.64
N ILE A 591 26.16 -42.66 20.17
CA ILE A 591 27.25 -43.10 21.04
C ILE A 591 28.30 -43.85 20.20
N PRO A 592 29.56 -43.38 20.11
CA PRO A 592 30.65 -44.19 19.59
C PRO A 592 30.78 -45.44 20.46
N THR A 593 30.76 -46.63 19.86
CA THR A 593 30.86 -47.90 20.59
C THR A 593 32.12 -47.93 21.47
N ALA A 594 31.90 -48.10 22.78
CA ALA A 594 32.93 -48.12 23.81
C ALA A 594 33.53 -49.52 24.03
#